data_AF-A0A954ZWM4-F1
#
_entry.id   AF-A0A954ZWM4-F1
#
_cell.length_a   1.000
_cell.length_b   1.000
_cell.length_c   1.000
_cell.angle_alpha   90.00
_cell.angle_beta   90.00
_cell.angle_gamma   90.00
#
_symmetry.space_group_name_H-M   'P 1'
#
loop_
_entity.id
_entity.type
_entity.pdbx_description
1 polymer ?
#
loop_
_entity_poly.entity_id
_entity_poly.type
_entity_poly.pdbx_seq_one_letter_code
_entity_poly.pdbx_strand_id
1 'polypeptide(L)'
;MSMTTAAHRHARRGLTLIEAVVSLVIISVLVLGLSSSVLLGTYAMPSATDLGVADRQVHDICNLIRSDIANAKSVQSQKTGTSLRLTLSMQAHGALGEGTSVIYELIPDANMIRRRVDARNYETLTTELDGYRIAATADNSQLRYVHLQLSFDSTIQKRFELYILTPYRPEVR
;
A
#
# COMPACT_ATOMS: atom_id res chain seq x y z
N MET A 1 45.11 5.28 75.41
CA MET A 1 44.72 5.29 73.99
C MET A 1 43.91 4.05 73.69
N SER A 2 42.62 4.19 73.39
CA SER A 2 41.86 3.20 72.62
C SER A 2 40.69 3.95 71.98
N MET A 3 40.77 4.11 70.66
CA MET A 3 39.68 4.62 69.82
C MET A 3 38.68 3.49 69.61
N THR A 4 37.43 3.69 70.01
CA THR A 4 36.30 2.90 69.51
C THR A 4 35.52 3.75 68.50
N THR A 5 35.77 3.48 67.23
CA THR A 5 34.97 3.92 66.09
C THR A 5 33.64 3.17 66.09
N ALA A 6 32.55 3.88 66.36
CA ALA A 6 31.20 3.34 66.22
C ALA A 6 30.89 3.14 64.72
N ALA A 7 30.85 1.89 64.28
CA ALA A 7 30.42 1.52 62.93
C ALA A 7 28.90 1.81 62.77
N HIS A 8 28.56 2.70 61.82
CA HIS A 8 27.19 2.88 61.36
C HIS A 8 26.66 1.57 60.76
N ARG A 9 25.80 0.88 61.52
CA ARG A 9 25.06 -0.30 61.05
C ARG A 9 23.92 0.18 60.14
N HIS A 10 24.12 0.17 58.83
CA HIS A 10 23.04 0.36 57.85
C HIS A 10 21.98 -0.74 58.05
N ALA A 11 20.85 -0.39 58.65
CA ALA A 11 19.69 -1.27 58.74
C ALA A 11 19.11 -1.46 57.33
N ARG A 12 19.21 -2.69 56.79
CA ARG A 12 18.50 -3.08 55.59
C ARG A 12 17.00 -3.01 55.88
N ARG A 13 16.29 -2.04 55.31
CA ARG A 13 14.82 -1.93 55.41
C ARG A 13 14.19 -3.07 54.59
N GLY A 14 13.67 -4.08 55.28
CA GLY A 14 12.81 -5.08 54.65
C GLY A 14 11.47 -4.46 54.26
N LEU A 15 10.84 -4.99 53.21
CA LEU A 15 9.50 -4.60 52.78
C LEU A 15 8.50 -4.84 53.91
N THR A 16 7.77 -3.80 54.29
CA THR A 16 6.66 -3.92 55.24
C THR A 16 5.47 -4.58 54.56
N LEU A 17 4.62 -5.27 55.34
CA LEU A 17 3.44 -5.97 54.81
C LEU A 17 2.48 -5.02 54.08
N ILE A 18 2.44 -3.74 54.48
CA ILE A 18 1.67 -2.68 53.82
C ILE A 18 2.25 -2.38 52.43
N GLU A 19 3.56 -2.22 52.30
CA GLU A 19 4.21 -1.99 51.00
C GLU A 19 4.03 -3.16 50.04
N ALA A 20 3.99 -4.40 50.56
CA ALA A 20 3.70 -5.59 49.77
C ALA A 20 2.25 -5.60 49.25
N VAL A 21 1.27 -5.27 50.10
CA VAL A 21 -0.14 -5.19 49.70
C VAL A 21 -0.39 -4.08 48.68
N VAL A 22 0.20 -2.90 48.89
CA VAL A 22 0.09 -1.78 47.95
C VAL A 22 0.71 -2.15 46.60
N SER A 23 1.89 -2.78 46.60
CA SER A 23 2.54 -3.25 45.37
C SER A 23 1.68 -4.28 44.63
N LEU A 24 1.05 -5.21 45.36
CA LEU A 24 0.17 -6.23 44.78
C LEU A 24 -1.07 -5.59 44.13
N VAL A 25 -1.67 -4.59 44.76
CA VAL A 25 -2.82 -3.86 44.23
C VAL A 25 -2.44 -3.11 42.96
N ILE A 26 -1.30 -2.39 42.97
CA ILE A 26 -0.81 -1.67 41.79
C ILE A 26 -0.55 -2.62 40.62
N ILE A 27 0.13 -3.75 40.88
CA ILE A 27 0.38 -4.77 39.84
C ILE A 27 -0.93 -5.35 39.31
N SER A 28 -1.92 -5.61 40.17
CA SER A 28 -3.22 -6.15 39.77
C SER A 28 -3.99 -5.18 38.86
N VAL A 29 -3.99 -3.89 39.20
CA VAL A 29 -4.62 -2.84 38.37
C VAL A 29 -3.89 -2.70 37.03
N LEU A 30 -2.56 -2.75 37.02
CA LEU A 30 -1.76 -2.70 35.79
C LEU A 30 -2.03 -3.90 34.88
N VAL A 31 -2.14 -5.11 35.44
CA VAL A 31 -2.45 -6.33 34.68
C VAL A 31 -3.86 -6.27 34.08
N LEU A 32 -4.85 -5.78 34.82
CA LEU A 32 -6.22 -5.58 34.31
C LEU A 32 -6.27 -4.50 33.21
N GLY A 33 -5.55 -3.40 33.39
CA GLY A 33 -5.44 -2.33 32.38
C GLY A 33 -4.76 -2.80 31.10
N LEU A 34 -3.68 -3.57 31.21
CA LEU A 34 -2.99 -4.16 30.06
C LEU A 34 -3.87 -5.19 29.34
N SER A 35 -4.58 -6.05 30.07
CA SER A 35 -5.49 -7.05 29.47
C SER A 35 -6.62 -6.39 28.67
N SER A 36 -7.19 -5.29 29.19
CA SER A 36 -8.22 -4.51 28.50
C SER A 36 -7.67 -3.79 27.26
N SER A 37 -6.42 -3.29 27.34
CA SER A 37 -5.76 -2.59 26.24
C SER A 37 -5.38 -3.55 25.10
N VAL A 38 -4.94 -4.77 25.42
CA VAL A 38 -4.65 -5.81 24.43
C VAL A 38 -5.93 -6.24 23.71
N LEU A 39 -7.05 -6.41 24.44
CA LEU A 39 -8.35 -6.70 23.83
C LEU A 39 -8.80 -5.60 22.86
N LEU A 40 -8.72 -4.33 23.27
CA LEU A 40 -9.01 -3.20 22.38
C LEU A 40 -8.06 -3.15 21.17
N GLY A 41 -6.78 -3.47 21.37
CA GLY A 41 -5.79 -3.59 20.29
C GLY A 41 -6.12 -4.71 19.30
N THR A 42 -6.66 -5.84 19.77
CA THR A 42 -7.07 -6.95 18.88
C THR A 42 -8.30 -6.63 18.04
N TYR A 43 -9.24 -5.83 18.54
CA TYR A 43 -10.36 -5.33 17.73
C TYR A 43 -9.96 -4.20 16.78
N ALA A 44 -8.83 -3.54 17.02
CA ALA A 44 -8.27 -2.53 16.14
C ALA A 44 -7.33 -3.09 15.06
N MET A 45 -7.07 -4.40 15.04
CA MET A 45 -6.33 -5.01 13.93
C MET A 45 -7.25 -5.16 12.72
N PRO A 46 -7.00 -4.42 11.62
CA PRO A 46 -7.81 -4.53 10.43
C PRO A 46 -7.66 -5.94 9.87
N SER A 47 -8.79 -6.66 9.77
CA SER A 47 -8.83 -7.98 9.14
C SER A 47 -8.59 -7.83 7.63
N ALA A 48 -8.10 -8.87 6.96
CA ALA A 48 -7.97 -8.86 5.49
C ALA A 48 -9.31 -8.70 4.75
N THR A 49 -10.43 -8.87 5.46
CA THR A 49 -11.81 -8.61 4.98
C THR A 49 -12.32 -7.21 5.32
N ASP A 50 -11.48 -6.37 5.91
CA ASP A 50 -11.81 -4.98 6.20
C ASP A 50 -11.83 -4.19 4.90
N LEU A 51 -12.99 -3.64 4.55
CA LEU A 51 -13.18 -2.84 3.34
C LEU A 51 -12.19 -1.68 3.25
N GLY A 52 -11.70 -1.17 4.39
CA GLY A 52 -10.66 -0.13 4.41
C GLY A 52 -9.30 -0.59 3.89
N VAL A 53 -8.95 -1.87 4.05
CA VAL A 53 -7.72 -2.45 3.49
C VAL A 53 -7.85 -2.61 1.97
N ALA A 54 -9.02 -3.03 1.49
CA ALA A 54 -9.31 -3.14 0.06
C ALA A 54 -9.23 -1.77 -0.64
N ASP A 55 -9.83 -0.72 -0.07
CA ASP A 55 -9.74 0.65 -0.60
C ASP A 55 -8.29 1.11 -0.73
N ARG A 56 -7.47 0.84 0.30
CA ARG A 56 -6.05 1.19 0.28
C ARG A 56 -5.29 0.46 -0.83
N GLN A 57 -5.53 -0.84 -0.99
CA GLN A 57 -4.91 -1.63 -2.07
C GLN A 57 -5.29 -1.07 -3.45
N VAL A 58 -6.56 -0.72 -3.66
CA VAL A 58 -6.99 -0.12 -4.93
C VAL A 58 -6.37 1.27 -5.15
N HIS A 59 -6.22 2.08 -4.10
CA HIS A 59 -5.49 3.35 -4.19
C HIS A 59 -4.01 3.14 -4.56
N ASP A 60 -3.35 2.13 -4.00
CA ASP A 60 -1.96 1.79 -4.33
C ASP A 60 -1.83 1.36 -5.80
N ILE A 61 -2.76 0.54 -6.31
CA ILE A 61 -2.84 0.17 -7.72
C ILE A 61 -3.05 1.40 -8.61
N CYS A 62 -3.96 2.29 -8.23
CA CYS A 62 -4.24 3.54 -8.94
C CYS A 62 -3.00 4.44 -8.99
N ASN A 63 -2.28 4.58 -7.88
CA ASN A 63 -1.05 5.36 -7.79
C ASN A 63 0.07 4.76 -8.64
N LEU A 64 0.19 3.43 -8.66
CA LEU A 64 1.15 2.71 -9.48
C LEU A 64 0.89 2.94 -10.97
N ILE A 65 -0.35 2.73 -11.43
CA ILE A 65 -0.75 3.00 -12.82
C ILE A 65 -0.50 4.47 -13.18
N ARG A 66 -0.84 5.40 -12.29
CA ARG A 66 -0.60 6.83 -12.49
C ARG A 66 0.88 7.13 -12.69
N SER A 67 1.73 6.62 -11.80
CA SER A 67 3.17 6.81 -11.85
C SER A 67 3.76 6.25 -13.15
N ASP A 68 3.37 5.04 -13.54
CA ASP A 68 3.90 4.40 -14.73
C ASP A 68 3.48 5.14 -16.01
N ILE A 69 2.22 5.56 -16.12
CA ILE A 69 1.72 6.36 -17.25
C ILE A 69 2.40 7.73 -17.30
N ALA A 70 2.61 8.38 -16.16
CA ALA A 70 3.27 9.68 -16.09
C ALA A 70 4.75 9.62 -16.48
N ASN A 71 5.42 8.49 -16.23
CA ASN A 71 6.84 8.28 -16.55
C ASN A 71 7.06 7.59 -17.92
N ALA A 72 5.99 7.17 -18.58
CA ALA A 72 6.07 6.56 -19.90
C ALA A 72 6.45 7.58 -20.97
N LYS A 73 7.34 7.19 -21.87
CA LYS A 73 7.63 7.92 -23.11
C LYS A 73 6.46 7.84 -24.08
N SER A 74 5.83 6.67 -24.17
CA SER A 74 4.65 6.46 -25.02
C SER A 74 3.71 5.46 -24.39
N VAL A 75 2.41 5.68 -24.60
CA VAL A 75 1.34 4.82 -24.11
C VAL A 75 0.48 4.41 -25.29
N GLN A 76 0.32 3.10 -25.46
CA GLN A 76 -0.56 2.49 -26.45
C GLN A 76 -1.67 1.73 -25.72
N SER A 77 -2.87 1.74 -26.31
CA SER A 77 -4.01 0.97 -25.80
C SER A 77 -4.53 0.04 -26.87
N GLN A 78 -4.82 -1.20 -26.49
CA GLN A 78 -5.43 -2.21 -27.34
C GLN A 78 -6.60 -2.83 -26.58
N LYS A 79 -7.80 -2.77 -27.16
CA LYS A 79 -8.99 -3.39 -26.59
C LYS A 79 -9.28 -4.71 -27.30
N THR A 80 -9.47 -5.78 -26.54
CA THR A 80 -9.83 -7.12 -27.04
C THR A 80 -11.04 -7.61 -26.28
N GLY A 81 -12.22 -7.57 -26.90
CA GLY A 81 -13.49 -7.84 -26.20
C GLY A 81 -13.75 -6.82 -25.08
N THR A 82 -14.00 -7.32 -23.88
CA THR A 82 -14.13 -6.51 -22.66
C THR A 82 -12.79 -6.14 -22.05
N SER A 83 -11.69 -6.77 -22.46
CA SER A 83 -10.36 -6.55 -21.88
C SER A 83 -9.61 -5.38 -22.51
N LEU A 84 -8.83 -4.66 -21.72
CA LEU A 84 -7.95 -3.59 -22.16
C LEU A 84 -6.51 -3.93 -21.82
N ARG A 85 -5.64 -3.84 -22.83
CA ARG A 85 -4.19 -3.86 -22.67
C ARG A 85 -3.64 -2.44 -22.83
N LEU A 86 -2.89 -1.99 -21.84
CA LEU A 86 -2.08 -0.77 -21.93
C LEU A 86 -0.61 -1.17 -22.03
N THR A 87 0.06 -0.72 -23.08
CA THR A 87 1.50 -0.93 -23.28
C THR A 87 2.20 0.40 -23.13
N LEU A 88 3.10 0.46 -22.16
CA LEU A 88 3.89 1.63 -21.82
C LEU A 88 5.33 1.36 -22.19
N SER A 89 5.94 2.29 -22.91
CA SER A 89 7.38 2.30 -23.16
C SER A 89 8.01 3.32 -22.23
N MET A 90 8.86 2.87 -21.31
CA MET A 90 9.49 3.71 -20.30
C MET A 90 10.75 4.39 -20.86
N GLN A 91 11.12 5.52 -20.26
CA GLN A 91 12.41 6.14 -20.56
C GLN A 91 13.56 5.29 -19.99
N ALA A 92 14.49 4.88 -20.84
CA ALA A 92 15.72 4.22 -20.40
C ALA A 92 16.47 5.11 -19.40
N HIS A 93 16.90 4.53 -18.28
CA HIS A 93 17.75 5.23 -17.33
C HIS A 93 19.20 5.17 -17.83
N GLY A 94 19.60 6.19 -18.61
CA GLY A 94 20.98 6.36 -19.10
C GLY A 94 21.16 6.27 -20.62
N ALA A 95 22.40 6.45 -21.09
CA ALA A 95 22.75 6.64 -22.50
C ALA A 95 22.67 5.38 -23.40
N LEU A 96 22.48 4.18 -22.83
CA LEU A 96 22.61 2.90 -23.54
C LEU A 96 21.60 1.81 -23.11
N GLY A 97 20.58 2.14 -22.31
CA GLY A 97 19.65 1.12 -21.80
C GLY A 97 18.58 0.71 -22.81
N GLU A 98 18.32 -0.60 -22.94
CA GLU A 98 17.08 -1.10 -23.56
C GLU A 98 15.89 -0.49 -22.81
N GLY A 99 14.92 0.06 -23.55
CA GLY A 99 13.75 0.69 -22.93
C GLY A 99 12.89 -0.36 -22.23
N THR A 100 12.65 -0.17 -20.94
CA THR A 100 11.71 -1.02 -20.18
C THR A 100 10.29 -0.87 -20.71
N SER A 101 9.60 -1.99 -20.93
CA SER A 101 8.18 -2.03 -21.25
C SER A 101 7.37 -2.46 -20.04
N VAL A 102 6.38 -1.66 -19.68
CA VAL A 102 5.35 -2.00 -18.70
C VAL A 102 4.06 -2.31 -19.43
N ILE A 103 3.46 -3.45 -19.15
CA ILE A 103 2.19 -3.86 -19.74
C ILE A 103 1.18 -4.08 -18.62
N TYR A 104 0.03 -3.41 -18.74
CA TYR A 104 -1.14 -3.67 -17.91
C TYR A 104 -2.21 -4.38 -18.72
N GLU A 105 -2.91 -5.30 -18.07
CA GLU A 105 -4.12 -5.90 -18.60
C GLU A 105 -5.23 -5.80 -17.58
N LEU A 106 -6.32 -5.16 -17.99
CA LEU A 106 -7.55 -5.02 -17.25
C LEU A 106 -8.55 -5.99 -17.88
N ILE A 107 -8.93 -7.03 -17.13
CA ILE A 107 -9.71 -8.16 -17.61
C ILE A 107 -10.94 -8.31 -16.69
N PRO A 108 -12.03 -7.56 -16.95
CA PRO A 108 -13.25 -7.62 -16.13
C PRO A 108 -13.86 -9.02 -16.06
N ASP A 109 -13.85 -9.78 -17.16
CA ASP A 109 -14.43 -11.13 -17.18
C ASP A 109 -13.71 -12.11 -16.22
N ALA A 110 -12.46 -11.82 -15.86
CA ALA A 110 -11.67 -12.57 -14.89
C ALA A 110 -11.50 -11.81 -13.56
N ASN A 111 -12.24 -10.71 -13.39
CA ASN A 111 -12.15 -9.75 -12.32
C ASN A 111 -10.74 -9.23 -12.03
N MET A 112 -9.84 -9.13 -13.01
CA MET A 112 -8.41 -9.03 -12.73
C MET A 112 -7.75 -7.79 -13.32
N ILE A 113 -6.81 -7.21 -12.57
CA ILE A 113 -5.75 -6.36 -13.11
C ILE A 113 -4.42 -7.06 -12.92
N ARG A 114 -3.64 -7.15 -13.98
CA ARG A 114 -2.27 -7.69 -13.93
C ARG A 114 -1.28 -6.78 -14.64
N ARG A 115 -0.03 -6.80 -14.18
CA ARG A 115 1.07 -5.97 -14.64
C ARG A 115 2.28 -6.82 -14.99
N ARG A 116 3.08 -6.38 -15.95
CA ARG A 116 4.35 -7.01 -16.33
C ARG A 116 5.38 -5.94 -16.66
N VAL A 117 6.60 -6.06 -16.12
CA VAL A 117 7.72 -5.14 -16.36
C VAL A 117 8.91 -5.93 -16.87
N ASP A 118 9.20 -5.88 -18.17
CA ASP A 118 10.30 -6.60 -18.84
C ASP A 118 10.38 -8.13 -18.57
N ALA A 119 9.45 -8.68 -17.79
CA ALA A 119 9.40 -10.06 -17.37
C ALA A 119 8.59 -10.88 -18.37
N ARG A 120 8.77 -12.20 -18.33
CA ARG A 120 7.90 -13.12 -19.09
C ARG A 120 6.52 -13.27 -18.44
N ASN A 121 6.47 -13.23 -17.11
CA ASN A 121 5.29 -13.53 -16.32
C ASN A 121 4.59 -12.25 -15.85
N TYR A 122 3.27 -12.33 -15.71
CA TYR A 122 2.46 -11.27 -15.13
C TYR A 122 2.40 -11.39 -13.61
N GLU A 123 2.43 -10.26 -12.94
CA GLU A 123 2.06 -10.08 -11.54
C GLU A 123 0.58 -9.70 -11.48
N THR A 124 -0.21 -10.43 -10.70
CA THR A 124 -1.61 -10.07 -10.43
C THR A 124 -1.65 -8.99 -9.36
N LEU A 125 -2.20 -7.82 -9.71
CA LEU A 125 -2.36 -6.70 -8.78
C LEU A 125 -3.65 -6.83 -7.95
N THR A 126 -4.72 -7.33 -8.57
CA THR A 126 -6.02 -7.56 -7.90
C THR A 126 -6.85 -8.57 -8.70
N THR A 127 -7.77 -9.26 -8.01
CA THR A 127 -8.77 -10.19 -8.55
C THR A 127 -10.21 -9.75 -8.27
N GLU A 128 -10.41 -8.44 -8.04
CA GLU A 128 -11.71 -7.86 -7.66
C GLU A 128 -12.20 -6.75 -8.61
N LEU A 129 -11.61 -6.61 -9.80
CA LEU A 129 -12.02 -5.62 -10.80
C LEU A 129 -13.39 -5.97 -11.39
N ASP A 130 -14.43 -5.20 -11.09
CA ASP A 130 -15.76 -5.38 -11.70
C ASP A 130 -15.82 -4.79 -13.12
N GLY A 131 -15.16 -3.66 -13.34
CA GLY A 131 -15.17 -3.04 -14.66
C GLY A 131 -14.28 -1.81 -14.80
N TYR A 132 -14.10 -1.35 -16.03
CA TYR A 132 -13.36 -0.12 -16.31
C TYR A 132 -14.02 0.71 -17.41
N ARG A 133 -13.69 2.01 -17.43
CA ARG A 133 -13.90 2.90 -18.57
C ARG A 133 -12.62 3.65 -18.85
N ILE A 134 -12.23 3.70 -20.12
CA ILE A 134 -11.11 4.51 -20.57
C ILE A 134 -11.60 5.52 -21.59
N ALA A 135 -11.25 6.78 -21.38
CA ALA A 135 -11.36 7.84 -22.36
C ALA A 135 -9.97 8.43 -22.54
N ALA A 136 -9.50 8.47 -23.78
CA ALA A 136 -8.18 9.01 -24.06
C ALA A 136 -8.17 9.79 -25.37
N THR A 137 -7.38 10.86 -25.41
CA THR A 137 -7.08 11.56 -26.66
C THR A 137 -5.77 11.02 -27.21
N ALA A 138 -5.76 10.68 -28.49
CA ALA A 138 -4.57 10.18 -29.17
C ALA A 138 -4.05 11.22 -30.16
N ASP A 139 -2.73 11.35 -30.23
CA ASP A 139 -2.02 12.07 -31.28
C ASP A 139 -0.96 11.13 -31.87
N ASN A 140 -1.00 10.89 -33.18
CA ASN A 140 -0.12 9.94 -33.87
C ASN A 140 0.01 8.57 -33.19
N SER A 141 -1.11 7.95 -32.80
CA SER A 141 -1.21 6.65 -32.09
C SER A 141 -0.68 6.61 -30.64
N GLN A 142 -0.25 7.75 -30.09
CA GLN A 142 0.13 7.86 -28.68
C GLN A 142 -0.94 8.58 -27.87
N LEU A 143 -1.30 8.03 -26.70
CA LEU A 143 -2.25 8.69 -25.81
C LEU A 143 -1.61 9.91 -25.16
N ARG A 144 -2.29 11.07 -25.21
CA ARG A 144 -1.88 12.35 -24.57
C ARG A 144 -2.56 12.57 -23.23
N TYR A 145 -3.87 12.33 -23.18
CA TYR A 145 -4.67 12.41 -21.98
C TYR A 145 -5.30 11.05 -21.76
N VAL A 146 -5.17 10.51 -20.55
CA VAL A 146 -5.80 9.26 -20.16
C VAL A 146 -6.70 9.54 -18.97
N HIS A 147 -7.99 9.37 -19.17
CA HIS A 147 -8.98 9.23 -18.12
C HIS A 147 -9.33 7.75 -17.98
N LEU A 148 -8.97 7.15 -16.84
CA LEU A 148 -9.27 5.77 -16.52
C LEU A 148 -10.13 5.73 -15.25
N GLN A 149 -11.32 5.14 -15.37
CA GLN A 149 -12.20 4.86 -14.25
C GLN A 149 -12.19 3.35 -14.01
N LEU A 150 -11.93 2.93 -12.78
CA LEU A 150 -11.98 1.54 -12.33
C LEU A 150 -13.16 1.36 -11.37
N SER A 151 -13.82 0.21 -11.42
CA SER A 151 -14.96 -0.13 -10.55
C SER A 151 -14.66 -1.40 -9.76
N PHE A 152 -14.97 -1.37 -8.47
CA PHE A 152 -14.74 -2.45 -7.51
C PHE A 152 -15.95 -2.58 -6.59
N ASP A 153 -16.47 -3.79 -6.42
CA ASP A 153 -17.61 -4.06 -5.54
C ASP A 153 -17.20 -4.47 -4.12
N SER A 154 -15.93 -4.84 -3.92
CA SER A 154 -15.34 -5.24 -2.65
C SER A 154 -14.83 -4.07 -1.78
N THR A 155 -14.99 -2.83 -2.25
CA THR A 155 -14.49 -1.60 -1.62
C THR A 155 -15.62 -0.75 -1.02
N ILE A 156 -15.30 0.17 -0.12
CA ILE A 156 -16.25 1.21 0.37
C ILE A 156 -16.53 2.18 -0.79
N GLN A 157 -15.48 2.72 -1.39
CA GLN A 157 -15.58 3.52 -2.61
C GLN A 157 -15.67 2.61 -3.83
N LYS A 158 -16.80 2.65 -4.56
CA LYS A 158 -17.03 1.74 -5.70
C LYS A 158 -16.33 2.14 -7.00
N ARG A 159 -15.87 3.38 -7.11
CA ARG A 159 -15.31 3.94 -8.35
C ARG A 159 -14.07 4.75 -8.07
N PHE A 160 -13.00 4.46 -8.79
CA PHE A 160 -11.72 5.16 -8.67
C PHE A 160 -11.35 5.77 -10.02
N GLU A 161 -11.09 7.07 -10.02
CA GLU A 161 -10.79 7.82 -11.24
C GLU A 161 -9.33 8.27 -11.28
N LEU A 162 -8.74 8.14 -12.46
CA LEU A 162 -7.37 8.49 -12.78
C LEU A 162 -7.38 9.46 -13.95
N TYR A 163 -6.92 10.69 -13.71
CA TYR A 163 -6.69 11.69 -14.76
C TYR A 163 -5.19 11.89 -14.91
N ILE A 164 -4.67 11.55 -16.09
CA ILE A 164 -3.23 11.50 -16.31
C ILE A 164 -2.90 12.19 -17.63
N LEU A 165 -1.99 13.15 -17.54
CA LEU A 165 -1.30 13.76 -18.67
C LEU A 165 -0.08 12.91 -18.98
N THR A 166 0.00 12.33 -20.17
CA THR A 166 1.25 11.70 -20.59
C THR A 166 2.23 12.79 -20.99
N PRO A 167 3.53 12.67 -20.66
CA PRO A 167 4.52 13.65 -21.08
C PRO A 167 4.69 13.58 -22.59
N TYR A 168 4.11 14.54 -23.32
CA TYR A 168 4.35 14.71 -24.75
C TYR A 168 5.83 15.07 -24.96
N ARG A 169 6.64 14.12 -25.45
CA ARG A 169 8.04 14.36 -25.82
C ARG A 169 8.24 14.12 -27.32
N PRO A 170 8.09 15.17 -28.16
CA PRO A 170 8.27 15.07 -29.61
C PRO A 170 9.73 14.80 -30.02
N GLU A 171 10.67 14.87 -29.08
CA GLU A 171 12.11 14.74 -29.31
C GLU A 171 12.61 13.30 -29.13
N VAL A 172 12.12 12.36 -29.94
CA VAL A 172 12.93 11.18 -30.29
C VAL A 172 12.70 10.86 -31.76
N ARG A 173 13.50 11.49 -32.62
CA ARG A 173 13.81 11.03 -33.97
C ARG A 173 15.19 10.39 -33.95
#